data_AF-A0A1E8CQS2-F1
#
_entry.id   AF-A0A1E8CQS2-F1
#
_cell.length_a   1.000
_cell.length_b   1.000
_cell.length_c   1.000
_cell.angle_alpha   90.00
_cell.angle_beta   90.00
_cell.angle_gamma   90.00
#
_symmetry.space_group_name_H-M   'P 1'
#
loop_
_entity.id
_entity.type
_entity.pdbx_description
1 polymer ?
#
loop_
_entity_poly.entity_id
_entity_poly.type
_entity_poly.pdbx_seq_one_letter_code
_entity_poly.pdbx_strand_id
1 'polypeptide(L)'
;MNQTRPLVDAYLERLHGLLDGAPRETRAEVMAGVREHLDARLPDDASPAQVRSVLGELGTPEHIADEANVAVPDRASAPASPRLMERAWVPVIVMFVSLLWLVAPTVIVVGSSGNSALALHPIELLALLFVPPAWPVVAIMVGISRLWIQSEKVALIATLPMLAGWLLLLSPLPNVLRTVGSLLGVVTAAWVVVRAGRKGLARAR
;
A
#
# COMPACT_ATOMS: atom_id res chain seq x y z
N MET A 1 -12.88 -49.95 19.77
CA MET A 1 -13.58 -48.64 19.90
C MET A 1 -12.60 -47.67 20.55
N ASN A 2 -12.31 -46.60 19.82
CA ASN A 2 -11.12 -45.78 19.92
C ASN A 2 -11.15 -44.85 21.14
N GLN A 3 -10.46 -45.22 22.22
CA GLN A 3 -10.20 -44.32 23.36
C GLN A 3 -9.38 -43.08 22.98
N THR A 4 -8.80 -43.10 21.77
CA THR A 4 -8.00 -42.05 21.17
C THR A 4 -8.81 -40.82 20.75
N ARG A 5 -10.03 -41.00 20.20
CA ARG A 5 -10.90 -39.90 19.77
C ARG A 5 -11.37 -39.00 20.92
N PRO A 6 -11.83 -39.54 22.06
CA PRO A 6 -12.24 -38.73 23.22
C PRO A 6 -11.20 -37.73 23.72
N LEU A 7 -9.90 -38.06 23.63
CA LEU A 7 -8.82 -37.17 24.09
C LEU A 7 -8.62 -35.99 23.14
N VAL A 8 -8.66 -36.24 21.83
CA VAL A 8 -8.57 -35.18 20.82
C VAL A 8 -9.81 -34.29 20.87
N ASP A 9 -11.00 -34.88 20.98
CA ASP A 9 -12.25 -34.13 21.07
C ASP A 9 -12.27 -33.22 22.31
N ALA A 10 -11.82 -33.72 23.47
CA ALA A 10 -11.72 -32.92 24.69
C ALA A 10 -10.72 -31.76 24.57
N TYR A 11 -9.60 -31.97 23.85
CA TYR A 11 -8.62 -30.91 23.59
C TYR A 11 -9.20 -29.82 22.69
N LEU A 12 -9.84 -30.21 21.57
CA LEU A 12 -10.43 -29.28 20.62
C LEU A 12 -11.60 -28.50 21.22
N GLU A 13 -12.43 -29.14 22.05
CA GLU A 13 -13.53 -28.48 22.75
C GLU A 13 -13.00 -27.43 23.74
N ARG A 14 -11.95 -27.77 24.50
CA ARG A 14 -11.31 -26.83 25.42
C ARG A 14 -10.69 -25.64 24.67
N LEU A 15 -9.98 -25.90 23.56
CA LEU A 15 -9.41 -24.86 22.72
C LEU A 15 -10.51 -23.95 22.13
N HIS A 16 -11.62 -24.53 21.68
CA HIS A 16 -12.74 -23.76 21.14
C HIS A 16 -13.32 -22.79 22.16
N GLY A 17 -13.53 -23.24 23.40
CA GLY A 17 -14.00 -22.38 24.50
C GLY A 17 -13.01 -21.27 24.88
N LEU A 18 -11.70 -21.55 24.85
CA LEU A 18 -10.67 -20.54 25.11
C LEU A 18 -10.61 -19.46 24.01
N LEU A 19 -10.97 -19.81 22.78
CA LEU A 19 -11.02 -18.89 21.64
C LEU A 19 -12.34 -18.09 21.57
N ASP A 20 -13.22 -18.16 22.58
CA ASP A 20 -14.52 -17.48 22.53
C ASP A 20 -14.41 -15.95 22.45
N GLY A 21 -13.32 -15.37 22.96
CA GLY A 21 -13.01 -13.94 22.85
C GLY A 21 -12.38 -13.51 21.51
N ALA A 22 -11.91 -14.46 20.70
CA ALA A 22 -11.23 -14.15 19.45
C ALA A 22 -12.21 -13.87 18.29
N PRO A 23 -11.81 -13.09 17.25
CA PRO A 23 -12.59 -12.91 16.04
C PRO A 23 -12.96 -14.24 15.39
N ARG A 24 -14.16 -14.32 14.80
CA ARG A 24 -14.68 -15.56 14.19
C ARG A 24 -13.76 -16.15 13.12
N GLU A 25 -13.12 -15.30 12.34
CA GLU A 25 -12.17 -15.70 11.27
C GLU A 25 -10.91 -16.33 11.87
N THR A 26 -10.29 -15.66 12.85
CA THR A 26 -9.13 -16.19 13.60
C THR A 26 -9.45 -17.51 14.28
N ARG A 27 -10.62 -17.62 14.91
CA ARG A 27 -11.04 -18.88 15.56
C ARG A 27 -11.14 -20.01 14.54
N ALA A 28 -11.73 -19.76 13.36
CA ALA A 28 -11.86 -20.76 12.32
C ALA A 28 -10.50 -21.19 11.76
N GLU A 29 -9.59 -20.22 11.55
CA GLU A 29 -8.22 -20.46 11.07
C GLU A 29 -7.41 -21.31 12.05
N VAL A 30 -7.38 -20.94 13.34
CA VAL A 30 -6.65 -21.69 14.38
C VAL A 30 -7.21 -23.11 14.51
N MET A 31 -8.54 -23.27 14.56
CA MET A 31 -9.16 -24.59 14.65
C MET A 31 -8.88 -25.46 13.42
N ALA A 32 -8.83 -24.86 12.22
CA ALA A 32 -8.48 -25.58 11.00
C ALA A 32 -7.02 -26.03 11.03
N GLY A 33 -6.09 -25.14 11.39
CA GLY A 33 -4.65 -25.46 11.46
C GLY A 33 -4.33 -26.53 12.49
N VAL A 34 -4.96 -26.51 13.67
CA VAL A 34 -4.77 -27.56 14.68
C VAL A 34 -5.32 -28.91 14.20
N ARG A 35 -6.49 -28.93 13.55
CA ARG A 35 -7.04 -30.16 12.96
C ARG A 35 -6.14 -30.72 11.87
N GLU A 36 -5.69 -29.87 10.96
CA GLU A 36 -4.76 -30.26 9.89
C GLU A 36 -3.46 -30.84 10.46
N HIS A 37 -2.91 -30.22 11.52
CA HIS A 37 -1.71 -30.73 12.19
C HIS A 37 -1.94 -32.11 12.81
N LEU A 38 -3.08 -32.30 13.47
CA LEU A 38 -3.44 -33.59 14.07
C LEU A 38 -3.64 -34.66 13.01
N ASP A 39 -4.37 -34.35 11.93
CA ASP A 39 -4.61 -35.26 10.81
C ASP A 39 -3.31 -35.66 10.09
N ALA A 40 -2.35 -34.73 9.98
CA ALA A 40 -1.05 -34.99 9.36
C ALA A 40 -0.11 -35.86 10.22
N ARG A 41 -0.28 -35.84 11.56
CA ARG A 41 0.62 -36.50 12.51
C ARG A 41 0.04 -37.77 13.12
N LEU A 42 -1.28 -37.92 13.16
CA LEU A 42 -1.95 -39.06 13.78
C LEU A 42 -2.48 -40.05 12.74
N PRO A 43 -1.94 -41.29 12.69
CA PRO A 43 -2.53 -42.35 11.87
C PRO A 43 -3.90 -42.78 12.44
N ASP A 44 -4.74 -43.40 11.59
CA ASP A 44 -6.10 -43.82 11.96
C ASP A 44 -6.15 -44.80 13.16
N ASP A 45 -5.08 -45.56 13.37
CA ASP A 45 -4.90 -46.54 14.45
C ASP A 45 -3.99 -46.04 15.58
N ALA A 46 -3.81 -44.71 15.71
CA ALA A 46 -2.95 -44.11 16.71
C ALA A 46 -3.27 -44.59 18.14
N SER A 47 -2.22 -45.03 18.83
CA SER A 47 -2.28 -45.41 20.23
C SER A 47 -2.49 -44.18 21.13
N PRO A 48 -3.09 -44.35 22.33
CA PRO A 48 -3.23 -43.25 23.29
C PRO A 48 -1.90 -42.59 23.70
N ALA A 49 -0.79 -43.34 23.65
CA ALA A 49 0.54 -42.80 23.94
C ALA A 49 1.03 -41.87 22.82
N GLN A 50 0.82 -42.23 21.55
CA GLN A 50 1.15 -41.38 20.41
C GLN A 50 0.33 -40.09 20.41
N VAL A 51 -0.96 -40.16 20.72
CA VAL A 51 -1.80 -38.95 20.83
C VAL A 51 -1.34 -38.02 21.93
N ARG A 52 -0.97 -38.54 23.10
CA ARG A 52 -0.39 -37.70 24.16
C ARG A 52 0.94 -37.07 23.74
N SER A 53 1.76 -37.78 22.96
CA SER A 53 3.01 -37.24 22.42
C SER A 53 2.74 -36.08 21.46
N VAL A 54 1.85 -36.27 20.48
CA VAL A 54 1.52 -35.24 19.49
C VAL A 54 0.83 -34.03 20.13
N LEU A 55 -0.09 -34.25 21.07
CA LEU A 55 -0.70 -33.16 21.84
C LEU A 55 0.33 -32.44 22.72
N GLY A 56 1.35 -33.15 23.23
CA GLY A 56 2.47 -32.55 23.94
C GLY A 56 3.34 -31.67 23.05
N GLU A 57 3.53 -32.04 21.79
CA GLU A 57 4.25 -31.22 20.78
C GLU A 57 3.47 -29.96 20.40
N LEU A 58 2.14 -30.05 20.28
CA LEU A 58 1.25 -28.89 20.04
C LEU A 58 1.23 -27.92 21.23
N GLY A 59 1.46 -28.42 22.44
CA GLY A 59 1.40 -27.63 23.67
C GLY A 59 0.00 -27.60 24.28
N THR A 60 -0.16 -26.81 25.35
CA THR A 60 -1.43 -26.68 26.05
C THR A 60 -2.42 -25.83 25.24
N PRO A 61 -3.73 -26.11 25.32
CA PRO A 61 -4.72 -25.31 24.59
C PRO A 61 -4.75 -23.85 25.06
N GLU A 62 -4.37 -23.57 26.32
CA GLU A 62 -4.16 -22.21 26.82
C GLU A 62 -3.03 -21.49 26.11
N HIS A 63 -1.90 -22.17 25.87
CA HIS A 63 -0.76 -21.57 25.17
C HIS A 63 -1.12 -21.22 23.73
N ILE A 64 -1.80 -22.12 23.02
CA ILE A 64 -2.29 -21.87 21.64
C ILE A 64 -3.31 -20.73 21.63
N ALA A 65 -4.23 -20.68 22.59
CA ALA A 65 -5.21 -19.61 22.68
C ALA A 65 -4.58 -18.25 23.02
N ASP A 66 -3.61 -18.21 23.92
CA ASP A 66 -2.84 -17.01 24.25
C ASP A 66 -2.03 -16.54 23.05
N GLU A 67 -1.34 -17.43 22.34
CA GLU A 67 -0.65 -17.09 21.10
C GLU A 67 -1.61 -16.58 20.03
N ALA A 68 -2.78 -17.21 19.87
CA ALA A 68 -3.80 -16.75 18.92
C ALA A 68 -4.36 -15.37 19.30
N ASN A 69 -4.57 -15.09 20.58
CA ASN A 69 -5.04 -13.79 21.06
C ASN A 69 -3.95 -12.71 20.94
N VAL A 70 -2.68 -13.05 21.16
CA VAL A 70 -1.52 -12.16 20.93
C VAL A 70 -1.31 -11.94 19.42
N ALA A 71 -1.55 -12.97 18.60
CA ALA A 71 -1.50 -12.95 17.14
C ALA A 71 -2.76 -12.37 16.49
N VAL A 72 -3.74 -11.92 17.29
CA VAL A 72 -4.59 -10.79 16.92
C VAL A 72 -3.86 -9.54 17.38
N PRO A 73 -2.86 -9.03 16.63
CA PRO A 73 -2.54 -7.64 16.78
C PRO A 73 -3.84 -6.92 16.47
N ASP A 74 -4.33 -6.17 17.44
CA ASP A 74 -4.87 -4.87 17.13
C ASP A 74 -3.98 -4.33 16.01
N ARG A 75 -4.50 -4.19 14.77
CA ARG A 75 -3.70 -3.75 13.60
C ARG A 75 -3.03 -2.37 13.84
N ALA A 76 -3.16 -1.82 15.04
CA ALA A 76 -2.51 -0.67 15.62
C ALA A 76 -1.06 -0.90 16.13
N SER A 77 -0.63 -2.08 16.61
CA SER A 77 0.55 -2.10 17.51
C SER A 77 1.46 -3.33 17.43
N ALA A 78 2.08 -3.59 16.27
CA ALA A 78 3.42 -4.17 16.26
C ALA A 78 4.42 -3.03 16.07
N PRO A 79 5.61 -3.01 16.71
CA PRO A 79 6.66 -2.09 16.34
C PRO A 79 7.15 -2.50 14.95
N ALA A 80 6.46 -2.02 13.91
CA ALA A 80 6.91 -2.14 12.55
C ALA A 80 8.30 -1.52 12.53
N SER A 81 9.32 -2.32 12.18
CA SER A 81 10.61 -1.79 11.74
C SER A 81 10.29 -0.58 10.87
N PRO A 82 10.78 0.64 11.20
CA PRO A 82 10.27 1.88 10.61
C PRO A 82 10.27 1.69 9.11
N ARG A 83 9.07 1.49 8.54
CA ARG A 83 8.93 1.01 7.17
C ARG A 83 9.68 2.03 6.34
N LEU A 84 10.53 1.62 5.40
CA LEU A 84 11.33 2.56 4.60
C LEU A 84 10.48 3.73 4.03
N MET A 85 9.18 3.49 3.83
CA MET A 85 8.13 4.45 3.46
C MET A 85 7.73 5.52 4.50
N GLU A 86 8.05 5.38 5.78
CA GLU A 86 7.73 6.35 6.86
C GLU A 86 8.88 7.33 7.12
N ARG A 87 10.02 7.14 6.44
CA ARG A 87 11.17 8.04 6.59
C ARG A 87 10.87 9.41 6.00
N ALA A 88 11.38 10.46 6.67
CA ALA A 88 11.22 11.86 6.26
C ALA A 88 11.76 12.19 4.84
N TRP A 89 12.56 11.31 4.22
CA TRP A 89 13.00 11.48 2.83
C TRP A 89 11.88 11.22 1.81
N VAL A 90 10.86 10.41 2.14
CA VAL A 90 9.81 10.00 1.20
C VAL A 90 9.01 11.21 0.68
N PRO A 91 8.51 12.14 1.52
CA PRO A 91 7.89 13.37 1.05
C PRO A 91 8.81 14.23 0.18
N VAL A 92 10.12 14.23 0.46
CA VAL A 92 11.11 15.00 -0.31
C VAL A 92 11.26 14.42 -1.71
N ILE A 93 11.37 13.09 -1.83
CA ILE A 93 11.44 12.44 -3.14
C ILE A 93 10.14 12.61 -3.92
N VAL A 94 8.96 12.42 -3.29
CA VAL A 94 7.67 12.69 -3.96
C VAL A 94 7.63 14.12 -4.52
N MET A 95 8.04 15.10 -3.71
CA MET A 95 8.03 16.51 -4.10
C MET A 95 9.00 16.76 -5.25
N PHE A 96 10.25 16.30 -5.13
CA PHE A 96 11.28 16.48 -6.15
C PHE A 96 10.90 15.83 -7.48
N VAL A 97 10.46 14.57 -7.45
CA VAL A 97 10.02 13.82 -8.63
C VAL A 97 8.83 14.54 -9.26
N SER A 98 7.79 14.87 -8.49
CA SER A 98 6.59 15.55 -9.00
C SER A 98 6.92 16.93 -9.62
N LEU A 99 7.81 17.71 -9.00
CA LEU A 99 8.25 19.00 -9.54
C LEU A 99 9.05 18.85 -10.84
N LEU A 100 9.95 17.86 -10.91
CA LEU A 100 10.70 17.58 -12.13
C LEU A 100 9.75 17.22 -13.29
N TRP A 101 8.72 16.44 -13.00
CA TRP A 101 7.68 16.09 -13.98
C TRP A 101 6.79 17.24 -14.40
N LEU A 102 6.60 18.25 -13.54
CA LEU A 102 5.82 19.44 -13.88
C LEU A 102 6.50 20.33 -14.92
N VAL A 103 7.83 20.36 -14.92
CA VAL A 103 8.63 21.21 -15.82
C VAL A 103 8.68 20.63 -17.24
N ALA A 104 8.77 19.30 -17.38
CA ALA A 104 8.87 18.63 -18.67
C ALA A 104 7.77 19.03 -19.68
N PRO A 105 6.46 18.99 -19.36
CA PRO A 105 5.41 19.39 -20.29
C PRO A 105 5.40 20.90 -20.57
N THR A 106 5.87 21.74 -19.63
CA THR A 106 5.98 23.19 -19.89
C THR A 106 7.03 23.48 -20.96
N VAL A 107 8.16 22.76 -20.91
CA VAL A 107 9.22 22.88 -21.92
C VAL A 107 8.72 22.47 -23.31
N ILE A 108 7.89 21.41 -23.40
CA ILE A 108 7.25 20.99 -24.66
C ILE A 108 6.32 22.09 -25.20
N VAL A 109 5.41 22.60 -24.36
CA VAL A 109 4.39 23.57 -24.80
C VAL A 109 5.02 24.92 -25.18
N VAL A 110 6.06 25.35 -24.48
CA VAL A 110 6.75 26.61 -24.78
C VAL A 110 7.73 26.44 -25.96
N GLY A 111 8.46 25.33 -26.02
CA GLY A 111 9.43 25.03 -27.08
C GLY A 111 8.80 24.86 -28.47
N SER A 112 7.62 24.24 -28.54
CA SER A 112 6.87 24.04 -29.79
C SER A 112 6.27 25.31 -30.40
N SER A 113 6.30 26.45 -29.71
CA SER A 113 5.67 27.69 -30.18
C SER A 113 6.42 28.40 -31.34
N GLY A 114 7.67 28.00 -31.63
CA GLY A 114 8.54 28.68 -32.58
C GLY A 114 8.87 27.95 -33.88
N ASN A 115 8.60 26.64 -34.01
CA ASN A 115 9.04 25.84 -35.16
C ASN A 115 7.88 25.11 -35.85
N SER A 116 8.00 24.98 -37.18
CA SER A 116 7.03 24.43 -38.13
C SER A 116 6.33 23.15 -37.66
N ALA A 117 5.01 23.10 -37.88
CA ALA A 117 3.98 22.20 -37.35
C ALA A 117 4.18 20.66 -37.42
N LEU A 118 5.36 20.15 -37.81
CA LEU A 118 5.64 18.72 -37.98
C LEU A 118 6.98 18.25 -37.39
N ALA A 119 7.83 19.15 -36.90
CA ALA A 119 9.11 18.76 -36.30
C ALA A 119 8.98 18.72 -34.77
N LEU A 120 8.45 17.61 -34.24
CA LEU A 120 8.60 17.32 -32.82
C LEU A 120 10.10 17.25 -32.51
N HIS A 121 10.57 18.14 -31.64
CA HIS A 121 11.97 18.12 -31.24
C HIS A 121 12.28 16.80 -30.50
N PRO A 122 13.51 16.25 -30.56
CA PRO A 122 13.87 15.01 -29.87
C PRO A 122 13.53 15.03 -28.37
N ILE A 123 13.61 16.22 -27.76
CA ILE A 123 13.28 16.47 -26.35
C ILE A 123 11.77 16.29 -26.09
N GLU A 124 10.91 16.66 -27.03
CA GLU A 124 9.45 16.53 -26.91
C GLU A 124 9.01 15.08 -27.03
N LEU A 125 9.63 14.32 -27.94
CA LEU A 125 9.43 12.87 -28.05
C LEU A 125 9.87 12.15 -26.79
N LEU A 126 11.02 12.54 -26.21
CA LEU A 126 11.50 11.99 -24.96
C LEU A 126 10.52 12.27 -23.82
N ALA A 127 10.00 13.49 -23.72
CA ALA A 127 9.02 13.83 -22.69
C ALA A 127 7.68 13.08 -22.89
N LEU A 128 7.22 12.90 -24.13
CA LEU A 128 6.02 12.11 -24.43
C LEU A 128 6.19 10.62 -24.06
N LEU A 129 7.41 10.07 -24.21
CA LEU A 129 7.73 8.69 -23.85
C LEU A 129 7.80 8.48 -22.33
N PHE A 130 8.29 9.47 -21.60
CA PHE A 130 8.59 9.36 -20.17
C PHE A 130 7.44 9.80 -19.25
N VAL A 131 6.56 10.72 -19.69
CA VAL A 131 5.43 11.23 -18.88
C VAL A 131 4.38 10.15 -18.53
N PRO A 132 3.93 9.28 -19.46
CA PRO A 132 2.91 8.27 -19.17
C PRO A 132 3.34 7.19 -18.14
N PRO A 133 4.54 6.58 -18.20
CA PRO A 133 4.92 5.49 -17.30
C PRO A 133 5.32 5.94 -15.88
N ALA A 134 5.56 7.25 -15.66
CA ALA A 134 6.00 7.74 -14.36
C ALA A 134 4.86 8.05 -13.38
N TRP A 135 3.67 8.41 -13.89
CA TRP A 135 2.50 8.67 -13.05
C TRP A 135 2.10 7.47 -12.16
N PRO A 136 2.05 6.21 -12.67
CA PRO A 136 1.74 5.05 -11.84
C PRO A 136 2.71 4.87 -10.68
N VAL A 137 4.00 5.16 -10.87
CA VAL A 137 5.02 5.04 -9.81
C VAL A 137 4.74 6.02 -8.68
N VAL A 138 4.45 7.29 -9.01
CA VAL A 138 4.08 8.30 -8.02
C VAL A 138 2.77 7.92 -7.34
N ALA A 139 1.78 7.44 -8.09
CA ALA A 139 0.49 7.04 -7.55
C ALA A 139 0.59 5.86 -6.58
N ILE A 140 1.38 4.85 -6.91
CA ILE A 140 1.66 3.71 -6.03
C ILE A 140 2.40 4.18 -4.77
N MET A 141 3.43 5.01 -4.91
CA MET A 141 4.22 5.50 -3.78
C MET A 141 3.38 6.35 -2.81
N VAL A 142 2.54 7.23 -3.33
CA VAL A 142 1.59 8.04 -2.54
C VAL A 142 0.47 7.16 -1.96
N GLY A 143 -0.02 6.18 -2.72
CA GLY A 143 -1.10 5.27 -2.31
C GLY A 143 -0.71 4.42 -1.10
N ILE A 144 0.50 3.85 -1.11
CA ILE A 144 1.00 2.97 -0.04
C ILE A 144 1.41 3.77 1.20
N SER A 145 1.86 5.02 1.04
CA SER A 145 2.33 5.84 2.16
C SER A 145 1.21 6.20 3.15
N ARG A 146 1.51 6.11 4.45
CA ARG A 146 0.60 6.53 5.54
C ARG A 146 0.77 8.01 5.93
N LEU A 147 1.73 8.71 5.35
CA LEU A 147 2.06 10.10 5.69
C LEU A 147 1.00 11.11 5.21
N TRP A 148 0.11 10.70 4.29
CA TRP A 148 -0.92 11.54 3.71
C TRP A 148 -2.32 11.04 4.02
N ILE A 149 -3.21 11.96 4.36
CA ILE A 149 -4.65 11.68 4.49
C ILE A 149 -5.25 11.42 3.09
N GLN A 150 -6.39 10.74 3.03
CA GLN A 150 -7.02 10.34 1.75
C GLN A 150 -7.21 11.52 0.78
N SER A 151 -7.63 12.70 1.27
CA SER A 151 -7.81 13.88 0.42
C SER A 151 -6.51 14.40 -0.19
N GLU A 152 -5.38 14.29 0.51
CA GLU A 152 -4.07 14.70 0.00
C GLU A 152 -3.51 13.69 -1.00
N LYS A 153 -3.77 12.40 -0.80
CA LYS A 153 -3.43 11.36 -1.78
C LYS A 153 -4.16 11.58 -3.09
N VAL A 154 -5.47 11.81 -3.01
CA VAL A 154 -6.30 12.09 -4.19
C VAL A 154 -5.79 13.35 -4.89
N ALA A 155 -5.49 14.42 -4.16
CA ALA A 155 -4.95 15.65 -4.74
C ALA A 155 -3.62 15.39 -5.48
N LEU A 156 -2.67 14.70 -4.85
CA LEU A 156 -1.36 14.39 -5.46
C LEU A 156 -1.49 13.50 -6.70
N ILE A 157 -2.31 12.45 -6.62
CA ILE A 157 -2.52 11.50 -7.73
C ILE A 157 -3.25 12.18 -8.89
N ALA A 158 -4.23 13.03 -8.60
CA ALA A 158 -5.02 13.74 -9.61
C ALA A 158 -4.29 14.94 -10.23
N THR A 159 -3.27 15.50 -9.57
CA THR A 159 -2.57 16.71 -10.05
C THR A 159 -2.00 16.52 -11.46
N LEU A 160 -1.36 15.38 -11.72
CA LEU A 160 -0.76 15.06 -13.02
C LEU A 160 -1.79 14.91 -14.15
N PRO A 161 -2.80 14.03 -14.06
CA PRO A 161 -3.80 13.89 -15.12
C PRO A 161 -4.64 15.16 -15.28
N MET A 162 -4.90 15.90 -14.20
CA MET A 162 -5.61 17.17 -14.26
C MET A 162 -4.81 18.24 -15.00
N LEU A 163 -3.49 18.33 -14.75
CA LEU A 163 -2.62 19.22 -15.53
C LEU A 163 -2.54 18.79 -16.99
N ALA A 164 -2.43 17.49 -17.28
CA ALA A 164 -2.41 16.99 -18.66
C ALA A 164 -3.72 17.36 -19.40
N GLY A 165 -4.88 17.13 -18.78
CA GLY A 165 -6.17 17.54 -19.32
C GLY A 165 -6.27 19.06 -19.51
N TRP A 166 -5.76 19.84 -18.55
CA TRP A 166 -5.68 21.30 -18.66
C TRP A 166 -4.84 21.75 -19.85
N LEU A 167 -3.65 21.17 -20.06
CA LEU A 167 -2.79 21.51 -21.19
C LEU A 167 -3.42 21.13 -22.52
N LEU A 168 -4.11 19.98 -22.60
CA LEU A 168 -4.88 19.58 -23.79
C LEU A 168 -6.00 20.58 -24.09
N LEU A 169 -6.69 21.08 -23.07
CA LEU A 169 -7.75 22.08 -23.22
C LEU A 169 -7.22 23.43 -23.75
N LEU A 170 -5.97 23.79 -23.42
CA LEU A 170 -5.34 25.01 -23.91
C LEU A 170 -4.77 24.88 -25.34
N SER A 171 -4.69 23.67 -25.89
CA SER A 171 -4.10 23.42 -27.22
C SER A 171 -4.67 24.24 -28.39
N PRO A 172 -6.00 24.53 -28.49
CA PRO A 172 -6.53 25.31 -29.61
C PRO A 172 -6.35 26.83 -29.44
N LEU A 173 -5.87 27.30 -28.27
CA LEU A 173 -5.76 28.73 -28.00
C LEU A 173 -4.55 29.37 -28.71
N PRO A 174 -4.59 30.69 -28.97
CA PRO A 174 -3.44 31.46 -29.42
C PRO A 174 -2.21 31.28 -28.51
N ASN A 175 -1.01 31.35 -29.06
CA ASN A 175 0.25 31.07 -28.35
C ASN A 175 0.37 31.82 -27.02
N VAL A 176 0.05 33.12 -26.99
CA VAL A 176 0.12 33.93 -25.75
C VAL A 176 -0.80 33.38 -24.66
N LEU A 177 -2.05 33.08 -24.99
CA LEU A 177 -3.04 32.54 -24.03
C LEU A 177 -2.65 31.14 -23.57
N ARG A 178 -2.14 30.30 -24.47
CA ARG A 178 -1.67 28.95 -24.17
C ARG A 178 -0.45 28.97 -23.23
N THR A 179 0.52 29.85 -23.48
CA THR A 179 1.71 30.00 -22.63
C THR A 179 1.31 30.51 -21.24
N VAL A 180 0.50 31.57 -21.15
CA VAL A 180 0.05 32.09 -19.85
C VAL A 180 -0.78 31.04 -19.10
N GLY A 181 -1.71 30.36 -19.77
CA GLY A 181 -2.54 29.32 -19.17
C GLY A 181 -1.75 28.09 -18.69
N SER A 182 -0.73 27.68 -19.44
CA SER A 182 0.13 26.55 -19.05
C SER A 182 1.01 26.91 -17.85
N LEU A 183 1.58 28.12 -17.81
CA LEU A 183 2.32 28.62 -16.64
C LEU A 183 1.44 28.65 -15.39
N LEU A 184 0.21 29.16 -15.49
CA LEU A 184 -0.75 29.17 -14.39
C LEU A 184 -1.08 27.75 -13.91
N GLY A 185 -1.30 26.81 -14.84
CA GLY A 185 -1.55 25.41 -14.51
C GLY A 185 -0.38 24.76 -13.76
N VAL A 186 0.85 24.99 -14.24
CA VAL A 186 2.08 24.46 -13.63
C VAL A 186 2.32 25.06 -12.24
N VAL A 187 2.16 26.37 -12.07
CA VAL A 187 2.30 27.05 -10.77
C VAL A 187 1.27 26.52 -9.77
N THR A 188 0.02 26.33 -10.21
CA THR A 188 -1.05 25.79 -9.36
C THR A 188 -0.74 24.36 -8.93
N ALA A 189 -0.33 23.50 -9.86
CA ALA A 189 0.05 22.13 -9.59
C ALA A 189 1.28 22.03 -8.66
N ALA A 190 2.31 22.85 -8.90
CA ALA A 190 3.49 22.94 -8.04
C ALA A 190 3.11 23.38 -6.62
N TRP A 191 2.21 24.35 -6.49
CA TRP A 191 1.71 24.79 -5.19
C TRP A 191 1.00 23.66 -4.42
N VAL A 192 0.15 22.86 -5.10
CA VAL A 192 -0.52 21.69 -4.50
C VAL A 192 0.51 20.66 -4.02
N VAL A 193 1.48 20.32 -4.87
CA VAL A 193 2.55 19.34 -4.56
C VAL A 193 3.37 19.82 -3.36
N VAL A 194 3.83 21.08 -3.35
CA VAL A 194 4.62 21.64 -2.25
C VAL A 194 3.81 21.71 -0.96
N ARG A 195 2.54 22.12 -1.03
CA ARG A 195 1.66 22.17 0.15
C ARG A 195 1.45 20.79 0.76
N ALA A 196 1.17 19.77 -0.07
CA ALA A 196 1.01 18.39 0.40
C ALA A 196 2.32 17.78 0.89
N GLY A 197 3.44 18.06 0.22
CA GLY A 197 4.78 17.63 0.63
C GLY A 197 5.20 18.20 1.99
N ARG A 198 4.98 19.51 2.22
CA ARG A 198 5.26 20.16 3.52
C ARG A 198 4.44 19.55 4.66
N LYS A 199 3.17 19.25 4.43
CA LYS A 199 2.32 18.58 5.41
C LYS A 199 2.79 17.16 5.71
N GLY A 200 3.15 16.39 4.67
CA GLY A 200 3.72 15.05 4.84
C GLY A 200 5.03 15.08 5.62
N LEU A 201 5.91 16.04 5.34
CA LEU A 201 7.16 16.23 6.07
C LEU A 201 6.94 16.60 7.54
N ALA A 202 5.95 17.45 7.82
CA ALA A 202 5.60 17.83 9.20
C ALA A 202 5.06 16.66 10.04
N ARG A 203 4.46 15.64 9.40
CA ARG A 203 3.98 14.42 10.06
C ARG A 203 5.05 13.33 10.20
N ALA A 204 6.11 13.41 9.40
CA ALA A 204 7.23 12.48 9.45
C ALA A 204 8.33 12.91 10.44
N ARG A 205 8.18 14.09 11.07
CA ARG A 205 9.04 14.62 12.14
C ARG A 205 8.31 14.43 13.46
#